data_AF-A0A212AFT5-F1
#
_entry.id   AF-A0A212AFT5-F1
#
_cell.length_a   1.000
_cell.length_b   1.000
_cell.length_c   1.000
_cell.angle_alpha   90.00
_cell.angle_beta   90.00
_cell.angle_gamma   90.00
#
_symmetry.space_group_name_H-M   'P 1'
#
loop_
_entity.id
_entity.type
_entity.pdbx_description
1 polymer ?
#
loop_
_entity_poly.entity_id
_entity_poly.type
_entity_poly.pdbx_seq_one_letter_code
_entity_poly.pdbx_strand_id
1 'polypeptide(L)'
;MNGDLVQTLNPPRLPAEFVRTGAADILAAFGIGLLIAAALVFVLAPLLRRRPARRRAADALGELRALPASERLVAGARLLAERGVALPDSYRDALYVGTPYDPAELERLVAEAWGERRNG
;
A
#
# COMPACT_ATOMS: atom_id res chain seq x y z
N MET A 1 21.15 45.03 50.14
CA MET A 1 22.58 45.11 49.75
C MET A 1 23.19 43.73 49.46
N ASN A 2 22.41 42.74 48.97
CA ASN A 2 22.92 41.39 48.65
C ASN A 2 22.73 40.98 47.17
N GLY A 3 22.18 41.87 46.33
CA GLY A 3 21.91 41.58 44.91
C GLY A 3 23.10 41.78 43.98
N ASP A 4 24.02 42.70 44.31
CA ASP A 4 25.16 43.05 43.45
C ASP A 4 26.28 41.98 43.46
N LEU A 5 26.43 41.25 44.56
CA LEU A 5 27.47 40.21 44.69
C LEU A 5 27.17 38.96 43.83
N VAL A 6 25.90 38.68 43.55
CA VAL A 6 25.51 37.50 42.74
C VAL A 6 25.78 37.75 41.25
N GLN A 7 25.67 38.99 40.77
CA GLN A 7 26.01 39.34 39.37
C GLN A 7 27.52 39.33 39.09
N THR A 8 28.37 39.47 40.11
CA THR A 8 29.83 39.52 39.94
C THR A 8 30.46 38.13 39.84
N LEU A 9 29.81 37.11 40.42
CA LEU A 9 30.36 35.74 40.53
C LEU A 9 29.99 34.81 39.38
N ASN A 10 29.01 35.16 38.55
CA ASN A 10 28.65 34.34 37.41
C ASN A 10 28.47 35.23 36.17
N PRO A 11 29.55 35.56 35.44
CA PRO A 11 29.38 36.10 34.10
C PRO A 11 28.48 35.12 33.33
N PRO A 12 27.36 35.56 32.75
CA PRO A 12 26.54 34.70 31.90
C PRO A 12 27.37 34.34 30.66
N ARG A 13 28.18 33.28 30.78
CA ARG A 13 29.07 32.80 29.72
C ARG A 13 28.30 31.81 28.85
N LEU A 14 27.28 32.32 28.18
CA LEU A 14 26.97 31.82 26.84
C LEU A 14 27.59 32.85 25.90
N PRO A 15 28.73 32.53 25.27
CA PRO A 15 29.36 33.42 24.31
C PRO A 15 28.32 33.86 23.27
N ALA A 16 28.29 35.15 22.91
CA ALA A 16 27.25 35.71 22.05
C ALA A 16 27.16 35.01 20.67
N GLU A 17 28.23 34.34 20.25
CA GLU A 17 28.26 33.42 19.11
C GLU A 17 27.28 32.24 19.22
N PHE A 18 26.88 31.78 20.41
CA PHE A 18 25.85 30.74 20.60
C PHE A 18 24.42 31.29 20.48
N VAL A 19 24.24 32.62 20.51
CA VAL A 19 22.94 33.28 20.34
C VAL A 19 22.69 33.62 18.86
N ARG A 20 23.74 33.67 18.05
CA ARG A 20 23.63 33.86 16.60
C ARG A 20 23.42 32.53 15.91
N THR A 21 22.18 32.26 15.53
CA THR A 21 21.85 31.19 14.58
C THR A 21 22.72 31.34 13.33
N GLY A 22 23.70 30.47 13.19
CA GLY A 22 24.60 30.46 12.03
C GLY A 22 23.92 29.83 10.82
N ALA A 23 24.50 30.03 9.63
CA ALA A 23 24.04 29.34 8.41
C ALA A 23 24.09 27.80 8.59
N ALA A 24 25.06 27.29 9.36
CA ALA A 24 25.16 25.89 9.72
C ALA A 24 23.98 25.41 10.59
N ASP A 25 23.52 26.21 11.55
CA ASP A 25 22.38 25.87 12.40
C ASP A 25 21.07 25.84 11.60
N ILE A 26 20.92 26.77 10.64
CA ILE A 26 19.78 26.79 9.71
C ILE A 26 19.78 25.51 8.85
N LEU A 27 20.94 25.13 8.32
CA LEU A 27 21.07 23.92 7.51
C LEU A 27 20.81 22.65 8.33
N ALA A 28 21.30 22.61 9.58
CA ALA A 28 21.06 21.50 10.50
C ALA A 28 19.57 21.40 10.86
N ALA A 29 18.92 22.52 11.21
CA ALA A 29 17.49 22.56 11.50
C ALA A 29 16.65 22.14 10.30
N PHE A 30 17.04 22.55 9.09
CA PHE A 30 16.39 22.12 7.84
C PHE A 30 16.52 20.60 7.64
N GLY A 31 17.72 20.06 7.80
CA GLY A 31 17.96 18.61 7.69
C GLY A 31 17.16 17.81 8.72
N ILE A 32 17.12 18.27 9.97
CA ILE A 32 16.31 17.66 11.04
C ILE A 32 14.82 17.72 10.68
N GLY A 33 14.34 18.87 10.19
CA GLY A 33 12.96 19.03 9.71
C GLY A 33 12.61 18.04 8.59
N LEU A 34 13.54 17.83 7.65
CA LEU A 34 13.36 16.86 6.56
C LEU A 34 13.28 15.42 7.08
N LEU A 35 14.13 15.06 8.05
CA LEU A 35 14.12 13.74 8.69
C LEU A 35 12.81 13.50 9.44
N ILE A 36 12.33 14.50 10.19
CA ILE A 36 11.04 14.43 10.91
C ILE A 36 9.89 14.27 9.92
N ALA A 37 9.86 15.06 8.84
CA ALA A 37 8.84 14.95 7.80
C ALA A 37 8.85 13.57 7.13
N ALA A 38 10.03 13.04 6.80
CA ALA A 38 10.18 11.71 6.23
C ALA A 38 9.67 10.61 7.18
N ALA A 39 10.00 10.70 8.48
CA ALA A 39 9.52 9.77 9.49
C ALA A 39 7.99 9.84 9.63
N LEU A 40 7.40 11.04 9.66
CA LEU A 40 5.95 11.23 9.68
C LEU A 40 5.29 10.62 8.45
N VAL A 41 5.80 10.91 7.24
CA VAL A 41 5.28 10.33 6.00
C VAL A 41 5.40 8.82 6.02
N PHE A 42 6.50 8.25 6.51
CA PHE A 42 6.66 6.80 6.60
C PHE A 42 5.62 6.16 7.55
N VAL A 43 5.36 6.78 8.70
CA VAL A 43 4.35 6.32 9.67
C VAL A 43 2.92 6.51 9.15
N LEU A 44 2.65 7.62 8.45
CA LEU A 44 1.33 7.94 7.90
C LEU A 44 1.06 7.29 6.54
N ALA A 45 2.09 6.92 5.78
CA ALA A 45 1.98 6.28 4.47
C ALA A 45 1.05 5.05 4.47
N PRO A 46 1.10 4.10 5.43
CA PRO A 46 0.14 2.99 5.46
C PRO A 46 -1.30 3.45 5.68
N LEU A 47 -1.52 4.57 6.37
CA LEU A 47 -2.85 5.15 6.64
C LEU A 47 -3.40 5.92 5.43
N LEU A 48 -2.52 6.63 4.71
CA LEU A 48 -2.86 7.40 3.51
C LEU A 48 -2.85 6.54 2.23
N ARG A 49 -2.23 5.37 2.25
CA ARG A 49 -2.35 4.38 1.19
C ARG A 49 -3.82 4.04 1.05
N ARG A 50 -4.45 4.53 -0.03
CA ARG A 50 -5.77 4.08 -0.46
C ARG A 50 -5.73 2.55 -0.44
N ARG A 51 -6.41 1.95 0.54
CA ARG A 51 -6.66 0.50 0.50
C ARG A 51 -7.25 0.24 -0.87
N PRO A 52 -6.62 -0.58 -1.74
CA PRO A 52 -7.32 -1.02 -2.93
C PRO A 52 -8.62 -1.63 -2.41
N ALA A 53 -9.75 -1.07 -2.84
CA ALA A 53 -11.05 -1.60 -2.46
C ALA A 53 -10.96 -3.11 -2.70
N ARG A 54 -11.22 -3.93 -1.68
CA ARG A 54 -11.26 -5.38 -1.86
C ARG A 54 -12.26 -5.61 -2.99
N ARG A 55 -11.75 -5.92 -4.18
CA ARG A 55 -12.56 -6.15 -5.39
C ARG A 55 -13.64 -7.14 -4.97
N ARG A 56 -14.91 -6.84 -5.20
CA ARG A 56 -15.96 -7.76 -4.75
C ARG A 56 -16.00 -8.92 -5.73
N ALA A 57 -16.39 -10.10 -5.25
CA ALA A 57 -16.66 -11.24 -6.13
C ALA A 57 -17.66 -10.86 -7.23
N ALA A 58 -18.65 -10.00 -6.89
CA ALA A 58 -19.63 -9.45 -7.82
C ALA A 58 -18.99 -8.62 -8.94
N ASP A 59 -17.95 -7.83 -8.65
CA ASP A 59 -17.27 -7.01 -9.66
C ASP A 59 -16.48 -7.91 -10.62
N ALA A 60 -15.72 -8.87 -10.08
CA ALA A 60 -14.95 -9.83 -10.88
C ALA A 60 -15.83 -10.69 -11.79
N LEU A 61 -16.99 -11.16 -11.29
CA LEU A 61 -17.96 -11.90 -12.09
C LEU A 61 -18.67 -11.01 -13.11
N GLY A 62 -18.95 -9.75 -12.76
CA GLY A 62 -19.53 -8.77 -13.68
C GLY A 62 -18.63 -8.52 -14.88
N GLU A 63 -17.34 -8.33 -14.66
CA GLU A 63 -16.34 -8.18 -15.73
C GLU A 63 -16.25 -9.45 -16.60
N LEU A 64 -16.28 -10.64 -15.98
CA LEU A 64 -16.26 -11.90 -16.71
C LEU A 64 -17.51 -12.09 -17.59
N ARG A 65 -18.67 -11.58 -17.17
CA ARG A 65 -19.93 -11.61 -17.92
C ARG A 65 -20.01 -10.58 -19.03
N ALA A 66 -19.30 -9.47 -18.89
CA ALA A 66 -19.25 -8.42 -19.91
C ALA A 66 -18.36 -8.79 -21.12
N LEU A 67 -17.49 -9.80 -20.97
CA LEU A 67 -16.54 -10.21 -22.01
C LEU A 67 -17.16 -11.10 -23.10
N PRO A 68 -16.68 -10.99 -24.35
CA PRO A 68 -17.02 -11.93 -25.43
C PRO A 68 -16.65 -13.37 -25.06
N ALA A 69 -17.44 -14.35 -25.50
CA ALA A 69 -17.26 -15.77 -25.14
C ALA A 69 -15.84 -16.33 -25.38
N SER A 70 -15.15 -15.84 -26.40
CA SER A 70 -13.75 -16.18 -26.71
C SER A 70 -12.75 -15.72 -25.65
N GLU A 71 -13.04 -14.63 -24.95
CA GLU A 71 -12.14 -14.02 -23.96
C GLU A 71 -12.45 -14.45 -22.53
N ARG A 72 -13.67 -14.96 -22.28
CA ARG A 72 -14.14 -15.36 -20.95
C ARG A 72 -13.24 -16.41 -20.30
N LEU A 73 -12.80 -17.42 -21.06
CA LEU A 73 -11.94 -18.47 -20.52
C LEU A 73 -10.59 -17.93 -20.03
N VAL A 74 -9.94 -17.08 -20.83
CA VAL A 74 -8.65 -16.47 -20.50
C VAL A 74 -8.78 -15.52 -19.30
N ALA A 75 -9.85 -14.71 -19.27
CA ALA A 75 -10.12 -13.81 -18.16
C ALA A 75 -10.42 -14.57 -16.86
N GLY A 76 -11.20 -15.65 -16.93
CA GLY A 76 -11.47 -16.53 -15.79
C GLY A 76 -10.21 -17.17 -15.24
N ALA A 77 -9.34 -17.69 -16.12
CA ALA A 77 -8.04 -18.24 -15.74
C ALA A 77 -7.14 -17.20 -15.04
N ARG A 78 -7.13 -15.95 -15.51
CA ARG A 78 -6.41 -14.85 -14.86
C ARG A 78 -6.98 -14.54 -13.47
N LEU A 79 -8.31 -14.48 -13.33
CA LEU A 79 -8.96 -14.23 -12.04
C LEU A 79 -8.68 -15.32 -11.02
N LEU A 80 -8.57 -16.58 -11.44
CA LEU A 80 -8.16 -17.70 -10.58
C LEU A 80 -6.67 -17.60 -10.19
N ALA A 81 -5.80 -17.26 -11.14
CA ALA A 81 -4.38 -17.06 -10.90
C ALA A 81 -4.09 -15.89 -9.93
N GLU A 82 -4.85 -14.79 -9.99
CA GLU A 82 -4.79 -13.69 -9.02
C GLU A 82 -5.06 -14.15 -7.58
N ARG A 83 -5.79 -15.27 -7.41
CA ARG A 83 -6.10 -15.88 -6.11
C ARG A 83 -5.19 -17.05 -5.76
N GLY A 84 -4.24 -17.40 -6.62
CA GLY A 84 -3.36 -18.56 -6.43
C GLY A 84 -4.07 -19.90 -6.61
N VAL A 85 -5.27 -19.91 -7.20
CA VAL A 85 -6.01 -21.14 -7.48
C VAL A 85 -5.55 -21.67 -8.84
N ALA A 86 -5.11 -22.93 -8.85
CA ALA A 86 -4.72 -23.60 -10.09
C ALA A 86 -5.96 -23.85 -10.97
N LEU A 87 -5.81 -23.63 -12.27
CA LEU A 87 -6.86 -23.93 -13.23
C LEU A 87 -6.97 -25.47 -13.39
N PRO A 88 -8.18 -26.07 -13.29
CA PRO A 88 -8.36 -27.50 -13.48
C PRO A 88 -7.92 -27.93 -14.89
N ASP A 89 -7.48 -29.18 -15.03
CA ASP A 89 -6.91 -29.67 -16.29
C ASP A 89 -7.91 -29.63 -17.45
N SER A 90 -9.20 -29.86 -17.20
CA SER A 90 -10.26 -29.70 -18.20
C SER A 90 -10.33 -28.29 -18.79
N TYR A 91 -10.09 -27.26 -17.97
CA TYR A 91 -10.05 -25.87 -18.39
C TYR A 91 -8.71 -25.47 -19.01
N ARG A 92 -7.63 -26.14 -18.62
CA ARG A 92 -6.32 -26.02 -19.28
C ARG A 92 -6.39 -26.55 -20.71
N ASP A 93 -7.03 -27.70 -20.91
CA ASP A 93 -7.26 -28.30 -22.22
C ASP A 93 -8.17 -27.40 -23.06
N ALA A 94 -9.20 -26.80 -22.46
CA ALA A 94 -10.04 -25.83 -23.16
C ALA A 94 -9.24 -24.60 -23.64
N LEU A 95 -8.22 -24.19 -22.89
CA LEU A 95 -7.38 -23.03 -23.21
C LEU A 95 -6.38 -23.32 -24.34
N TYR A 96 -5.77 -24.51 -24.34
CA TYR A 96 -4.66 -24.84 -25.24
C TYR A 96 -5.05 -25.76 -26.40
N VAL A 97 -6.00 -26.67 -26.17
CA VAL A 97 -6.49 -27.65 -27.14
C VAL A 97 -7.80 -27.16 -27.79
N GLY A 98 -8.51 -26.24 -27.14
CA GLY A 98 -9.78 -25.71 -27.65
C GLY A 98 -10.96 -26.64 -27.41
N THR A 99 -10.87 -27.53 -26.42
CA THR A 99 -12.00 -28.37 -26.02
C THR A 99 -13.15 -27.51 -25.51
N PRO A 100 -14.42 -27.91 -25.76
CA PRO A 100 -15.57 -27.25 -25.18
C PRO A 100 -15.46 -27.23 -23.65
N TYR A 101 -15.86 -26.11 -23.05
CA TYR A 101 -15.92 -25.94 -21.60
C TYR A 101 -17.28 -25.38 -21.20
N ASP A 102 -17.67 -25.59 -19.95
CA ASP A 102 -18.86 -24.96 -19.38
C ASP A 102 -18.52 -23.59 -18.77
N PRO A 103 -19.06 -22.48 -19.32
CA PRO A 103 -18.88 -21.15 -18.75
C PRO A 103 -19.52 -20.97 -17.37
N ALA A 104 -20.60 -21.69 -17.06
CA ALA A 104 -21.29 -21.57 -15.78
C ALA A 104 -20.44 -22.19 -14.65
N GLU A 105 -19.83 -23.33 -14.90
CA GLU A 105 -18.87 -23.95 -13.98
C GLU A 105 -17.61 -23.07 -13.80
N LEU A 106 -17.12 -22.41 -14.85
CA LEU A 106 -16.01 -21.45 -14.72
C LEU A 106 -16.38 -20.27 -13.80
N GLU A 107 -17.57 -19.72 -13.96
CA GLU A 107 -18.08 -18.64 -13.08
C GLU A 107 -18.19 -19.11 -11.63
N ARG A 108 -18.58 -20.37 -11.39
CA ARG A 108 -18.65 -20.95 -10.04
C ARG A 108 -17.28 -21.08 -9.39
N LEU A 109 -16.28 -21.58 -10.14
CA LEU A 109 -14.90 -21.68 -9.66
C LEU A 109 -14.34 -20.31 -9.26
N VAL A 110 -14.59 -19.28 -10.09
CA VAL A 110 -14.20 -17.91 -9.78
C VAL A 110 -14.93 -17.39 -8.54
N ALA A 111 -16.24 -17.65 -8.42
CA ALA A 111 -17.03 -17.23 -7.27
C ALA A 111 -16.52 -17.87 -5.95
N GLU A 112 -16.18 -19.15 -5.97
CA GLU A 112 -15.63 -19.89 -4.84
C GLU A 112 -14.27 -19.33 -4.40
N ALA A 113 -13.34 -19.15 -5.35
CA ALA A 113 -12.02 -18.56 -5.09
C ALA A 113 -12.10 -17.13 -4.52
N TRP A 114 -13.16 -16.38 -4.84
CA TRP A 114 -13.41 -15.05 -4.28
C TRP A 114 -14.17 -15.08 -2.94
N GLY A 115 -14.98 -16.11 -2.68
CA GLY A 115 -15.72 -16.32 -1.44
C GLY A 115 -14.88 -16.89 -0.28
N GLU A 116 -13.93 -17.77 -0.56
CA GLU A 116 -13.11 -18.46 0.45
C GLU A 116 -12.28 -17.48 1.32
N ARG A 117 -11.79 -16.39 0.70
CA ARG A 117 -11.03 -15.32 1.38
C ARG A 117 -11.86 -14.39 2.28
N ARG A 118 -13.17 -14.61 2.42
CA ARG A 118 -14.02 -13.92 3.42
C ARG A 118 -13.98 -14.62 4.79
N ASN A 119 -13.57 -15.88 4.86
CA ASN A 119 -13.61 -16.70 6.08
C ASN A 119 -12.22 -16.96 6.72
N GLY A 120 -11.17 -16.28 6.26
CA GLY A 120 -9.83 -16.28 6.87
C GLY A 120 -9.32 -14.86 7.08
#